data_AF-A0AAU5QEN3-F1
#
_entry.id   AF-A0AAU5QEN3-F1
#
_cell.length_a   1.000
_cell.length_b   1.000
_cell.length_c   1.000
_cell.angle_alpha   90.00
_cell.angle_beta   90.00
_cell.angle_gamma   90.00
#
_symmetry.space_group_name_H-M   'P 1'
#
loop_
_entity.id
_entity.type
_entity.pdbx_description
1 polymer ?
#
loop_
_entity_poly.entity_id
_entity_poly.type
_entity_poly.pdbx_seq_one_letter_code
_entity_poly.pdbx_strand_id
1 'polypeptide(L)'
;MTSYYRDERAALHQPTLLSVSSQGVDEGYRLVGPEGRLTAVVEDVLWLDNHPAGPDTHVVVSFEDGTQVEFPFDVPLTAVWHAESRPLDEAELALLAPAQWGEEGRFPVPGVDPGD
;
A
#
# COMPACT_ATOMS: atom_id res chain seq x y z
N MET A 1 -13.96 11.30 -8.14
CA MET A 1 -14.49 10.14 -7.40
C MET A 1 -13.83 8.93 -8.01
N THR A 2 -12.70 8.53 -7.45
CA THR A 2 -12.00 7.30 -7.82
C THR A 2 -12.82 6.16 -7.27
N SER A 3 -13.37 5.32 -8.15
CA SER A 3 -14.14 4.15 -7.73
C SER A 3 -13.14 3.04 -7.45
N TYR A 4 -12.76 2.83 -6.19
CA TYR A 4 -11.88 1.72 -5.82
C TYR A 4 -12.60 0.40 -6.11
N TYR A 5 -11.88 -0.59 -6.68
CA TYR A 5 -12.48 -1.81 -7.23
C TYR A 5 -13.06 -2.76 -6.16
N ARG A 6 -12.76 -2.52 -4.87
CA ARG A 6 -13.29 -3.31 -3.75
C ARG A 6 -14.70 -2.85 -3.35
N ASP A 7 -15.58 -3.84 -3.17
CA ASP A 7 -16.94 -3.65 -2.65
C ASP A 7 -16.85 -2.95 -1.28
N GLU A 8 -17.14 -1.65 -1.21
CA GLU A 8 -17.01 -0.82 0.01
C GLU A 8 -17.73 -1.45 1.21
N ARG A 9 -18.81 -2.19 0.93
CA ARG A 9 -19.55 -2.95 1.92
C ARG A 9 -18.73 -4.09 2.52
N ALA A 10 -17.91 -4.79 1.75
CA ALA A 10 -17.05 -5.83 2.28
C ALA A 10 -15.96 -5.26 3.20
N ALA A 11 -15.39 -4.10 2.87
CA ALA A 11 -14.38 -3.42 3.68
C ALA A 11 -14.92 -3.02 5.07
N LEU A 12 -16.16 -2.54 5.15
CA LEU A 12 -16.80 -2.16 6.42
C LEU A 12 -17.04 -3.32 7.40
N HIS A 13 -17.03 -4.56 6.92
CA HIS A 13 -17.19 -5.76 7.76
C HIS A 13 -15.84 -6.36 8.18
N GLN A 14 -14.73 -5.83 7.67
CA GLN A 14 -13.40 -6.29 8.06
C GLN A 14 -12.95 -5.65 9.38
N PRO A 15 -11.95 -6.25 10.05
CA PRO A 15 -11.23 -5.56 11.11
C PRO A 15 -10.70 -4.22 10.58
N THR A 16 -10.77 -3.20 11.43
CA THR A 16 -10.25 -1.85 11.14
C THR A 16 -8.78 -1.88 10.72
N LEU A 17 -7.98 -2.72 11.40
CA LEU A 17 -6.58 -2.97 11.09
C LEU A 17 -6.46 -4.34 10.43
N LEU A 18 -5.99 -4.37 9.19
CA LEU A 18 -5.81 -5.58 8.41
C LEU A 18 -4.32 -5.89 8.26
N SER A 19 -3.89 -7.05 8.77
CA SER A 19 -2.55 -7.56 8.46
C SER A 19 -2.54 -8.14 7.04
N VAL A 20 -1.68 -7.61 6.18
CA VAL A 20 -1.55 -8.02 4.77
C VAL A 20 -0.07 -8.24 4.43
N SER A 21 0.20 -9.13 3.48
CA SER A 21 1.51 -9.14 2.80
C SER A 21 1.53 -8.06 1.71
N SER A 22 2.71 -7.63 1.28
CA SER A 22 2.89 -6.66 0.19
C SER A 22 2.09 -7.01 -1.07
N GLN A 23 2.06 -8.28 -1.50
CA GLN A 23 1.25 -8.69 -2.66
C GLN A 23 -0.28 -8.69 -2.43
N GLY A 24 -0.71 -8.49 -1.18
CA GLY A 24 -2.12 -8.41 -0.78
C GLY A 24 -2.62 -6.99 -0.51
N VAL A 25 -1.78 -5.97 -0.75
CA VAL A 25 -2.19 -4.56 -0.71
C VAL A 25 -3.17 -4.30 -1.85
N ASP A 26 -4.18 -3.47 -1.57
CA ASP A 26 -5.29 -3.20 -2.47
C ASP A 26 -5.61 -1.71 -2.46
N GLU A 27 -6.17 -1.21 -3.57
CA GLU A 27 -6.56 0.20 -3.71
C GLU A 27 -7.60 0.61 -2.65
N GLY A 28 -7.60 1.90 -2.28
CA GLY A 28 -8.54 2.41 -1.27
C GLY A 28 -8.14 2.09 0.18
N TYR A 29 -7.03 1.41 0.41
CA TYR A 29 -6.43 1.28 1.74
C TYR A 29 -5.36 2.35 1.98
N ARG A 30 -5.05 2.59 3.24
CA ARG A 30 -3.85 3.30 3.70
C ARG A 30 -2.97 2.30 4.42
N LEU A 31 -1.66 2.48 4.36
CA LEU A 31 -0.71 1.63 5.05
C LEU A 31 -0.17 2.32 6.28
N VAL A 32 0.16 1.56 7.32
CA VAL A 32 0.98 2.06 8.42
C VAL A 32 2.43 2.11 7.93
N GLY A 33 2.95 3.33 7.78
CA GLY A 33 4.33 3.60 7.39
C GLY A 33 5.33 3.41 8.54
N PRO A 34 6.64 3.52 8.25
CA PRO A 34 7.71 3.23 9.21
C PRO A 34 7.74 4.21 10.40
N GLU A 35 7.16 5.40 10.25
CA GLU A 35 7.02 6.38 11.33
C GLU A 35 5.81 6.11 12.25
N GLY A 36 5.06 5.02 12.04
CA GLY A 36 3.83 4.77 12.78
C GLY A 36 2.70 5.71 12.38
N ARG A 37 2.66 6.12 11.11
CA ARG A 37 1.66 7.03 10.55
C ARG A 37 0.99 6.39 9.35
N LEU A 38 -0.25 6.77 9.09
CA LEU A 38 -0.93 6.35 7.87
C LEU A 38 -0.36 7.08 6.66
N THR A 39 -0.09 6.34 5.60
CA THR A 39 0.21 6.88 4.27
C THR A 39 -1.01 7.59 3.68
N ALA A 40 -0.82 8.27 2.55
CA ALA A 40 -1.93 8.55 1.64
C ALA A 40 -2.62 7.25 1.19
N VAL A 41 -3.78 7.39 0.53
CA VAL A 41 -4.54 6.24 0.05
C VAL A 41 -3.77 5.59 -1.10
N VAL A 42 -3.73 4.25 -1.11
CA VAL A 42 -3.22 3.46 -2.22
C VAL A 42 -4.10 3.72 -3.43
N GLU A 43 -3.50 4.28 -4.48
CA GLU A 43 -4.19 4.56 -5.73
C GLU A 43 -4.06 3.41 -6.73
N ASP A 44 -2.94 2.68 -6.72
CA ASP A 44 -2.62 1.62 -7.68
C ASP A 44 -1.58 0.65 -7.08
N VAL A 45 -1.65 -0.62 -7.48
CA VAL A 45 -0.71 -1.67 -7.07
C VAL A 45 -0.25 -2.42 -8.32
N LEU A 46 1.03 -2.25 -8.65
CA LEU A 46 1.65 -2.86 -9.81
C LEU A 46 2.56 -4.01 -9.40
N TRP A 47 2.44 -5.14 -10.07
CA TRP A 47 3.33 -6.29 -9.88
C TRP A 47 4.46 -6.23 -10.91
N LEU A 48 5.70 -6.27 -10.44
CA LEU A 48 6.91 -6.29 -11.26
C LEU A 48 7.46 -7.70 -11.34
N ASP A 49 7.19 -8.38 -12.45
CA ASP A 49 7.81 -9.66 -12.78
C ASP A 49 9.25 -9.46 -13.30
N ASN A 50 10.16 -10.36 -12.95
CA ASN A 50 11.59 -10.34 -13.35
C ASN A 50 12.36 -9.08 -12.91
N HIS A 51 12.15 -8.62 -11.67
CA HIS A 51 12.89 -7.50 -11.13
C HIS A 51 14.42 -7.79 -11.13
N PRO A 52 15.29 -6.86 -11.57
CA PRO A 52 16.73 -7.10 -11.69
C PRO A 52 17.44 -7.46 -10.37
N ALA A 53 16.79 -7.22 -9.22
CA ALA A 53 17.31 -7.60 -7.91
C ALA A 53 17.15 -9.10 -7.58
N GLY A 54 16.37 -9.90 -8.32
CA GLY A 54 16.23 -11.32 -8.03
C GLY A 54 15.03 -12.02 -8.70
N PRO A 55 14.84 -13.33 -8.46
CA PRO A 55 13.66 -14.07 -8.90
C PRO A 55 12.39 -13.67 -8.15
N ASP A 56 12.51 -12.89 -7.09
CA ASP A 56 11.42 -12.41 -6.26
C ASP A 56 10.66 -11.33 -7.05
N THR A 57 9.38 -11.59 -7.33
CA THR A 57 8.46 -10.57 -7.83
C THR A 57 8.41 -9.44 -6.80
N HIS A 58 8.37 -8.20 -7.26
CA HIS A 58 8.20 -7.03 -6.40
C HIS A 58 6.82 -6.43 -6.66
N VAL A 59 6.29 -5.67 -5.71
CA VAL A 59 5.12 -4.82 -5.92
C VAL A 59 5.49 -3.35 -5.76
N VAL A 60 5.00 -2.51 -6.66
CA VAL A 60 5.03 -1.06 -6.50
C VAL A 60 3.65 -0.63 -6.04
N VAL A 61 3.60 -0.01 -4.87
CA VAL A 61 2.40 0.60 -4.31
C VAL A 61 2.48 2.10 -4.58
N SER A 62 1.56 2.62 -5.37
CA SER A 62 1.41 4.05 -5.64
C SER A 62 0.36 4.64 -4.71
N PHE A 63 0.61 5.86 -4.23
CA PHE A 63 -0.29 6.57 -3.33
C PHE A 63 -0.78 7.88 -3.95
N GLU A 64 -1.99 8.32 -3.59
CA GLU A 64 -2.64 9.53 -4.14
C GLU A 64 -1.85 10.84 -3.99
N ASP A 65 -0.85 10.89 -3.10
CA ASP A 65 0.05 12.04 -2.96
C ASP A 65 1.24 12.03 -3.95
N GLY A 66 1.29 11.02 -4.83
CA GLY A 66 2.34 10.79 -5.82
C GLY A 66 3.54 10.00 -5.30
N THR A 67 3.52 9.58 -4.04
CA THR A 67 4.55 8.70 -3.46
C THR A 67 4.42 7.31 -4.07
N GLN A 68 5.56 6.66 -4.35
CA GLN A 68 5.59 5.25 -4.73
C GLN A 68 6.60 4.51 -3.88
N VAL A 69 6.22 3.30 -3.47
CA VAL A 69 7.08 2.43 -2.66
C VAL A 69 7.12 1.06 -3.28
N GLU A 70 8.32 0.59 -3.56
CA GLU A 70 8.57 -0.77 -4.03
C GLU A 70 8.84 -1.71 -2.86
N PHE A 71 8.10 -2.81 -2.80
CA PHE A 71 8.27 -3.86 -1.79
C PHE A 71 8.64 -5.19 -2.46
N PRO A 72 9.60 -5.93 -1.86
CA PRO A 72 9.67 -7.37 -2.07
C PRO A 72 8.35 -8.05 -1.70
N PHE A 73 8.10 -9.25 -2.24
CA PHE A 73 6.99 -10.08 -1.79
C PHE A 73 7.12 -10.50 -0.32
N ASP A 74 5.99 -10.87 0.27
CA ASP A 74 5.86 -11.37 1.64
C ASP A 74 6.31 -10.39 2.75
N VAL A 75 6.46 -9.09 2.43
CA VAL A 75 6.67 -8.05 3.44
C VAL A 75 5.37 -7.86 4.23
N PRO A 76 5.37 -8.05 5.56
CA PRO A 76 4.18 -7.87 6.38
C PRO A 76 3.89 -6.39 6.59
N LEU A 77 2.65 -5.99 6.30
CA LEU A 77 2.15 -4.63 6.38
C LEU A 77 0.83 -4.58 7.14
N THR A 78 0.50 -3.40 7.63
CA THR A 78 -0.82 -3.14 8.24
C THR A 78 -1.57 -2.15 7.36
N ALA A 79 -2.75 -2.56 6.90
CA ALA A 79 -3.63 -1.77 6.04
C ALA A 79 -4.89 -1.31 6.81
N VAL A 80 -5.37 -0.12 6.47
CA VAL A 80 -6.57 0.51 7.03
C VAL A 80 -7.43 1.02 5.89
N TRP A 81 -8.73 0.72 5.89
CA TRP A 81 -9.62 1.24 4.86
C TRP A 81 -9.69 2.77 4.88
N HIS A 82 -9.62 3.44 3.72
CA HIS A 82 -9.51 4.90 3.67
C HIS A 82 -10.69 5.64 4.32
N ALA A 83 -11.89 5.04 4.30
CA ALA A 83 -13.11 5.60 4.89
C ALA A 83 -13.39 5.08 6.31
N GLU A 84 -12.44 4.39 6.93
CA GLU A 84 -12.53 4.07 8.35
C GLU A 84 -12.74 5.36 9.16
N SER A 85 -13.77 5.35 9.99
CA SER A 85 -14.23 6.51 10.75
C SER A 85 -13.99 6.36 12.24
N ARG A 86 -13.56 5.17 12.70
CA ARG A 86 -13.08 4.97 14.06
C ARG A 86 -11.78 5.73 14.27
N PRO A 87 -11.61 6.40 15.42
CA PRO A 87 -10.34 7.01 15.77
C PRO A 87 -9.30 5.91 15.94
N LEU A 88 -8.15 6.08 15.28
CA LEU A 88 -6.97 5.25 15.46
C LEU A 88 -6.00 5.99 16.39
N ASP A 89 -5.48 5.28 17.37
CA ASP A 89 -4.55 5.85 18.34
C ASP A 89 -3.13 5.91 17.76
N GLU A 90 -2.44 7.03 17.93
CA GLU A 90 -1.08 7.20 17.40
C GLU A 90 -0.09 6.20 18.04
N ALA A 91 -0.27 5.83 19.31
CA ALA A 91 0.58 4.83 19.95
C ALA A 91 0.30 3.42 19.41
N GLU A 92 -0.96 3.12 19.07
CA GLU A 92 -1.32 1.87 18.39
C GLU A 92 -0.67 1.81 17.00
N LEU A 93 -0.75 2.87 16.20
CA LEU A 93 -0.10 2.93 14.89
C LEU A 93 1.43 2.82 14.99
N ALA A 94 2.05 3.42 16.00
CA ALA A 94 3.49 3.29 16.24
C ALA A 94 3.90 1.84 16.56
N LEU A 95 3.06 1.08 17.26
CA LEU A 95 3.31 -0.34 17.53
C LEU A 95 3.12 -1.24 16.29
N LEU A 96 2.37 -0.75 15.30
CA LEU A 96 2.09 -1.43 14.04
C LEU A 96 3.03 -1.00 12.91
N ALA A 97 3.98 -0.10 13.20
CA ALA A 97 5.01 0.31 12.27
C ALA A 97 5.76 -0.94 11.78
N PRO A 98 5.90 -1.13 10.47
CA PRO A 98 6.50 -2.33 9.92
C PRO A 98 7.99 -2.37 10.25
N ALA A 99 8.50 -3.55 10.58
CA ALA A 99 9.93 -3.75 10.86
C ALA A 99 10.81 -3.57 9.60
N GLN A 100 10.21 -3.74 8.41
CA GLN A 100 10.82 -3.52 7.12
C GLN A 100 9.90 -2.65 6.29
N TRP A 101 10.46 -1.60 5.67
CA TRP A 101 9.77 -0.78 4.69
C TRP A 101 10.33 -1.05 3.29
N GLY A 102 9.55 -0.67 2.28
CA GLY A 102 9.98 -0.71 0.89
C GLY A 102 10.88 0.47 0.52
N GLU A 103 11.37 0.46 -0.72
CA GLU A 103 12.18 1.54 -1.27
C GLU A 103 11.28 2.62 -1.86
N GLU A 104 11.40 3.86 -1.37
CA GLU A 104 10.71 5.02 -1.95
C GLU A 104 11.43 5.45 -3.23
N GLY A 105 10.66 5.66 -4.29
CA GLY A 105 11.25 6.00 -5.58
C GLY A 105 10.23 6.48 -6.59
N ARG A 106 10.71 6.72 -7.81
CA ARG A 106 9.84 6.96 -8.97
C ARG A 106 9.97 5.77 -9.89
N PHE A 107 9.05 4.82 -9.74
CA PHE A 107 9.05 3.62 -10.55
C PHE A 107 8.26 3.87 -11.84
N PRO A 108 8.74 3.37 -12.99
CA PRO A 108 8.02 3.50 -14.23
C PRO A 108 6.76 2.64 -14.16
N VAL A 109 5.59 3.27 -14.30
CA VAL A 109 4.35 2.55 -14.61
C VAL A 109 4.47 1.98 -16.03
N PRO A 110 4.48 0.65 -16.21
CA PRO A 110 4.56 0.05 -17.53
C PRO A 110 3.27 0.37 -18.29
N GLY A 111 3.39 1.19 -19.34
CA GLY A 111 2.25 1.60 -20.18
C GLY A 111 2.07 3.11 -20.35
N VAL A 112 2.84 3.95 -19.65
CA VAL A 112 2.91 5.39 -19.94
C VAL A 112 4.16 5.67 -20.76
N ASP A 113 3.98 5.86 -22.06
CA ASP A 113 5.04 6.35 -22.96
C ASP A 113 5.44 7.77 -22.50
N PRO A 114 6.72 8.05 -22.21
CA PRO A 114 7.18 9.40 -21.91
C PRO A 114 7.34 10.19 -23.22
N GLY A 115 6.21 10.49 -23.87
CA GLY A 115 6.20 11.12 -25.18
C GLY A 115 4.92 11.91 -25.45
N ASP A 116 4.88 13.16 -24.97
CA ASP A 116 4.27 14.29 -25.68
C ASP A 116 5.20 15.51 -25.59
#